data_AF-A0AA86PRG7-F1
#
_entry.id   AF-A0AA86PRG7-F1
#
_cell.length_a   1.000
_cell.length_b   1.000
_cell.length_c   1.000
_cell.angle_alpha   90.00
_cell.angle_beta   90.00
_cell.angle_gamma   90.00
#
_symmetry.space_group_name_H-M   'P 1'
#
loop_
_entity.id
_entity.type
_entity.pdbx_description
1 polymer ?
#
loop_
_entity_poly.entity_id
_entity_poly.type
_entity_poly.pdbx_seq_one_letter_code
_entity_poly.pdbx_strand_id
1 'polypeptide(L)' 'MYYENEIMVKSYNGDFINGSGTLIFDGKKYVGELKNGQFHGSGTMTTVHGIVTTGNWDYGKLIL' A
#
# COMPACT_ATOMS: atom_id res chain seq x y z
N MET A 1 -5.95 12.02 16.90
CA MET A 1 -4.48 12.19 16.86
C MET A 1 -4.11 12.61 15.44
N TYR A 2 -3.13 13.51 15.34
CA TYR A 2 -2.90 14.44 14.24
C TYR A 2 -2.57 13.78 12.89
N TYR A 3 -3.09 14.39 11.83
CA TYR A 3 -2.75 14.11 10.44
C TYR A 3 -1.57 14.99 10.06
N GLU A 4 -0.37 14.44 10.14
CA GLU A 4 0.74 14.94 9.34
C GLU A 4 1.25 13.77 8.51
N ASN A 5 1.41 14.09 7.23
CA ASN A 5 1.92 13.29 6.13
C ASN A 5 2.51 11.92 6.51
N GLU A 6 2.03 10.91 5.79
CA GLU A 6 2.61 9.58 5.64
C GLU A 6 1.95 8.45 6.46
N ILE A 7 1.52 7.44 5.69
CA ILE A 7 1.36 6.03 6.07
C ILE A 7 0.26 5.66 7.06
N MET A 8 -0.86 5.23 6.48
CA MET A 8 -1.92 4.54 7.19
C MET A 8 -1.53 3.04 7.35
N VAL A 9 -0.61 2.69 8.26
CA VAL A 9 -0.29 1.27 8.60
C VAL A 9 -1.20 0.73 9.71
N LYS A 10 -1.85 1.60 10.49
CA LYS A 10 -2.84 1.24 11.51
C LYS A 10 -4.02 2.20 11.45
N SER A 11 -5.24 1.66 11.47
CA SER A 11 -6.46 2.44 11.72
C SER A 11 -6.42 3.02 13.15
N TYR A 12 -7.32 3.96 13.46
CA TYR A 12 -7.41 4.66 14.75
C TYR A 12 -7.47 3.71 15.98
N ASN A 13 -7.72 2.41 15.80
CA ASN A 13 -7.81 1.41 16.86
C ASN A 13 -6.73 0.31 16.80
N GLY A 14 -5.73 0.42 15.91
CA GLY A 14 -4.67 -0.58 15.77
C GLY A 14 -4.98 -1.71 14.78
N ASP A 15 -6.14 -1.70 14.14
CA ASP A 15 -6.45 -2.63 13.06
C ASP A 15 -5.70 -2.26 11.79
N PHE A 16 -5.20 -3.26 11.10
CA PHE A 16 -4.60 -3.06 9.79
C PHE A 16 -5.65 -2.73 8.73
N ILE A 17 -5.24 -1.96 7.73
CA ILE A 17 -6.12 -1.65 6.61
C ILE A 17 -6.33 -2.89 5.75
N ASN A 18 -7.61 -3.14 5.45
CA ASN A 18 -8.07 -4.14 4.50
C ASN A 18 -8.95 -3.44 3.45
N GLY A 19 -8.91 -3.93 2.21
CA GLY A 19 -9.63 -3.34 1.08
C GLY A 19 -8.82 -2.30 0.31
N SER A 20 -9.46 -1.52 -0.55
CA SER A 20 -8.75 -0.56 -1.41
C SER A 20 -8.12 0.58 -0.61
N GLY A 21 -6.86 0.90 -0.92
CA GLY A 21 -6.15 1.97 -0.24
C GLY A 21 -4.93 2.47 -1.00
N THR A 22 -4.30 3.50 -0.43
CA THR A 22 -3.00 4.01 -0.87
C THR A 22 -2.02 3.87 0.28
N LEU A 23 -0.89 3.18 0.04
CA LEU A 23 0.22 3.13 0.97
C LEU A 23 1.37 3.98 0.41
N ILE A 24 1.88 4.91 1.20
CA ILE A 24 3.11 5.65 0.91
C ILE A 24 4.14 5.16 1.90
N PHE A 25 5.32 4.74 1.46
CA PHE A 25 6.34 4.17 2.34
C PHE A 25 7.70 4.27 1.64
N ASP A 26 8.75 4.70 2.35
CA ASP A 26 10.11 4.85 1.79
C ASP A 26 10.15 5.62 0.45
N GLY A 27 9.32 6.66 0.32
CA GLY A 27 9.16 7.44 -0.92
C GLY A 27 8.50 6.70 -2.10
N LYS A 28 8.06 5.46 -1.90
CA LYS A 28 7.26 4.68 -2.85
C LYS A 28 5.78 4.89 -2.57
N LYS A 29 4.96 4.66 -3.59
CA LYS A 29 3.50 4.72 -3.52
C LYS A 29 2.91 3.43 -4.06
N TYR A 30 1.99 2.82 -3.32
CA TYR A 30 1.15 1.74 -3.79
C TYR A 30 -0.31 2.19 -3.78
N VAL A 31 -1.04 1.90 -4.85
CA VAL A 31 -2.49 2.11 -4.95
C VAL A 31 -3.11 0.78 -5.37
N GLY A 32 -3.97 0.22 -4.53
CA GLY A 32 -4.55 -1.09 -4.80
C GLY A 32 -5.22 -1.69 -3.57
N GLU A 33 -5.43 -2.99 -3.60
CA GLU A 33 -6.00 -3.69 -2.47
C GLU A 33 -4.94 -3.90 -1.36
N LEU A 34 -5.36 -3.71 -0.13
CA LEU A 34 -4.55 -3.92 1.06
C LEU A 34 -5.15 -5.07 1.86
N LYS A 35 -4.27 -5.87 2.45
CA LYS A 35 -4.64 -6.91 3.41
C LYS A 35 -3.63 -6.91 4.54
N ASN A 36 -4.11 -6.73 5.76
CA ASN A 36 -3.26 -6.59 6.94
C ASN A 36 -2.14 -5.53 6.76
N GLY A 37 -2.47 -4.41 6.09
CA GLY A 37 -1.54 -3.30 5.88
C GLY A 37 -0.45 -3.56 4.82
N GLN A 38 -0.56 -4.65 4.06
CA GLN A 38 0.36 -5.02 2.98
C GLN A 38 -0.35 -5.01 1.63
N PHE A 39 0.41 -4.89 0.54
CA PHE A 39 -0.11 -4.96 -0.83
C PHE A 39 -0.70 -6.34 -1.09
N HIS A 40 -1.91 -6.37 -1.60
CA HIS A 40 -2.60 -7.59 -1.96
C HIS A 40 -3.50 -7.35 -3.17
N GLY A 41 -3.91 -8.43 -3.84
CA GLY A 41 -4.83 -8.35 -4.97
C GLY A 41 -4.36 -7.38 -6.06
N SER A 42 -5.28 -6.74 -6.77
CA SER A 42 -4.93 -5.84 -7.88
C SER A 42 -4.39 -4.49 -7.40
N GLY A 43 -3.26 -4.06 -7.97
CA GLY A 43 -2.72 -2.74 -7.67
C GLY A 43 -1.51 -2.30 -8.49
N THR A 44 -1.13 -1.05 -8.28
CA THR A 44 -0.04 -0.35 -8.95
C THR A 44 0.94 0.20 -7.92
N MET A 45 2.22 -0.15 -8.06
CA MET A 45 3.33 0.43 -7.31
C MET A 45 4.09 1.44 -8.17
N THR A 46 4.39 2.60 -7.60
CA THR A 46 5.28 3.62 -8.16
C THR A 46 6.50 3.75 -7.24
N THR A 47 7.68 3.54 -7.79
CA THR A 47 8.94 3.68 -7.03
C THR A 47 9.40 5.14 -6.96
N VAL A 48 10.39 5.43 -6.11
CA VAL A 48 11.05 6.75 -6.00
C VAL A 48 11.64 7.24 -7.32
N HIS A 49 11.98 6.33 -8.24
CA HIS A 49 12.51 6.64 -9.56
C HIS A 49 11.41 6.81 -10.63
N GLY A 50 10.14 6.79 -10.23
CA GLY A 50 9.00 6.89 -11.14
C GLY A 50 8.70 5.60 -11.90
N ILE A 51 9.40 4.50 -11.64
CA ILE A 51 9.08 3.19 -12.24
C ILE A 51 7.69 2.76 -11.75
N VAL A 52 6.81 2.43 -12.69
CA VAL A 52 5.43 1.98 -12.43
C VAL A 52 5.32 0.49 -12.71
N THR A 53 4.74 -0.25 -11.77
CA THR A 53 4.50 -1.69 -11.88
C THR A 53 3.06 -1.98 -11.49
N THR A 54 2.29 -2.57 -12.41
CA THR A 54 0.89 -2.95 -12.20
C THR A 54 0.76 -4.46 -12.26
N GLY A 55 -0.04 -5.05 -11.37
CA GLY A 55 -0.35 -6.47 -11.40
C GLY A 55 -1.11 -6.93 -10.15
N ASN A 56 -1.17 -8.24 -9.97
CA ASN A 56 -1.71 -8.85 -8.75
C ASN A 56 -0.61 -9.03 -7.72
N TRP A 57 -0.91 -8.78 -6.46
CA TRP A 57 0.04 -8.79 -5.36
C TRP A 57 -0.41 -9.79 -4.29
N ASP A 58 0.53 -10.48 -3.67
CA ASP A 58 0.28 -11.30 -2.48
C ASP A 58 1.30 -10.98 -1.39
N TYR A 59 0.81 -10.36 -0.31
CA TYR A 59 1.60 -9.90 0.83
C TYR A 59 2.90 -9.18 0.40
N GLY A 60 2.75 -8.17 -0.45
CA GLY A 60 3.86 -7.32 -0.91
C GLY A 60 4.66 -7.86 -2.09
N LYS A 61 4.35 -9.06 -2.59
CA LYS A 61 5.04 -9.66 -3.75
C LYS A 61 4.17 -9.59 -4.99
N LEU A 62 4.73 -9.13 -6.10
CA LEU A 62 4.06 -9.20 -7.40
C LEU A 62 3.94 -10.67 -7.81
N ILE A 63 2.73 -11.10 -8.16
CA ILE A 63 2.43 -12.38 -8.79
C ILE A 63 2.47 -12.15 -10.30
N LEU A 64 3.30 -12.95 -10.98
CA LEU A 64 3.45 -12.98 -12.43
C LEU A 64 2.67 -14.15 -13.04
#